data_AF-A0A959Z4K6-F1
#
_entry.id   AF-A0A959Z4K6-F1
#
_cell.length_a   1.000
_cell.length_b   1.000
_cell.length_c   1.000
_cell.angle_alpha   90.00
_cell.angle_beta   90.00
_cell.angle_gamma   90.00
#
_symmetry.space_group_name_H-M   'P 1'
#
loop_
_entity.id
_entity.type
_entity.pdbx_description
1 polymer ?
#
loop_
_entity_poly.entity_id
_entity_poly.type
_entity_poly.pdbx_seq_one_letter_code
_entity_poly.pdbx_strand_id
1 'polypeptide(L)'
;MPFGTSFQQLATSDTPLFFSWDLGDGTVSSDPDPQHVYLQPGSYDVRLTVRTDSGCVDTVSWTVPAAVTVHPVPEAAFEVFPPTTNVFDPTVALLDGSLGGVAWTYLLDGTTYEGPQVMHTFSDGGEFTVLQVVTSAFGCMDTTARIVQVLEELLYVPNAFTPDGDGINDVFLPSVLGAQGWDLEVIDRWGQVLFRSDDPSKGWDG
;
A
#
# COMPACT_ATOMS: atom_id res chain seq x y z
N MET A 1 0.19 -0.63 -16.33
CA MET A 1 -1.06 0.07 -16.71
C MET A 1 -1.05 0.34 -18.20
N PRO A 2 -2.21 0.29 -18.88
CA PRO A 2 -2.32 0.64 -20.29
C PRO A 2 -1.88 2.09 -20.55
N PHE A 3 -1.09 2.32 -21.60
CA PHE A 3 -0.64 3.65 -22.02
C PHE A 3 -1.38 4.08 -23.30
N GLY A 4 -2.26 5.07 -23.17
CA GLY A 4 -3.03 5.62 -24.30
C GLY A 4 -2.30 6.77 -24.97
N THR A 5 -2.29 6.78 -26.30
CA THR A 5 -1.72 7.88 -27.10
C THR A 5 -2.54 8.09 -28.38
N SER A 6 -2.35 9.24 -29.01
CA SER A 6 -2.96 9.60 -30.29
C SER A 6 -1.89 9.95 -31.31
N PHE A 7 -2.10 9.54 -32.55
CA PHE A 7 -1.22 9.85 -33.66
C PHE A 7 -1.86 10.88 -34.57
N GLN A 8 -1.03 11.73 -35.18
CA GLN A 8 -1.48 12.73 -36.14
C GLN A 8 -0.69 12.61 -37.44
N GLN A 9 -1.40 12.59 -38.55
CA GLN A 9 -0.79 12.71 -39.88
C GLN A 9 -0.71 14.18 -40.29
N LEU A 10 0.39 14.57 -40.92
CA LEU A 10 0.61 15.94 -41.44
C LEU A 10 0.79 15.96 -42.96
N ALA A 11 0.43 14.88 -43.64
CA ALA A 11 0.58 14.75 -45.08
C ALA A 11 -0.47 15.61 -45.80
N THR A 12 -0.06 16.23 -46.92
CA THR A 12 -0.94 17.02 -47.78
C THR A 12 -0.78 16.56 -49.23
N SER A 13 -1.86 16.59 -50.00
CA SER A 13 -1.87 16.23 -51.42
C SER A 13 -3.07 16.87 -52.13
N ASP A 14 -2.92 17.13 -53.42
CA ASP A 14 -4.01 17.55 -54.31
C ASP A 14 -4.94 16.40 -54.70
N THR A 15 -4.61 15.17 -54.30
CA THR A 15 -5.38 13.94 -54.54
C THR A 15 -5.75 13.26 -53.23
N PRO A 16 -6.80 12.42 -53.18
CA PRO A 16 -7.16 11.67 -51.99
C PRO A 16 -5.99 10.84 -51.44
N LEU A 17 -5.81 10.89 -50.13
CA LEU A 17 -4.78 10.14 -49.41
C LEU A 17 -5.37 8.93 -48.70
N PHE A 18 -4.62 7.83 -48.74
CA PHE A 18 -4.87 6.63 -47.96
C PHE A 18 -3.74 6.45 -46.95
N PHE A 19 -4.12 6.11 -45.72
CA PHE A 19 -3.21 5.96 -44.60
C PHE A 19 -3.14 4.49 -44.18
N SER A 20 -1.95 4.06 -43.78
CA SER A 20 -1.72 2.78 -43.10
C SER A 20 -0.69 3.01 -42.03
N TRP A 21 -1.16 3.00 -40.79
CA TRP A 21 -0.34 3.01 -39.59
C TRP A 21 0.02 1.58 -39.20
N ASP A 22 1.29 1.37 -38.89
CA ASP A 22 1.79 0.24 -38.11
C ASP A 22 2.28 0.82 -36.78
N LEU A 23 1.64 0.40 -35.69
CA LEU A 23 1.83 0.96 -34.36
C LEU A 23 2.94 0.27 -33.58
N GLY A 24 3.64 -0.68 -34.19
CA GLY A 24 4.83 -1.32 -33.64
C GLY A 24 4.56 -2.46 -32.65
N ASP A 25 3.30 -2.68 -32.25
CA ASP A 25 2.88 -3.79 -31.37
C ASP A 25 2.13 -4.91 -32.12
N GLY A 26 2.15 -4.86 -33.45
CA GLY A 26 1.39 -5.73 -34.34
C GLY A 26 0.01 -5.20 -34.71
N THR A 27 -0.42 -4.08 -34.12
CA THR A 27 -1.66 -3.39 -34.50
C THR A 27 -1.43 -2.49 -35.71
N VAL A 28 -2.39 -2.48 -36.63
CA VAL A 28 -2.42 -1.58 -37.79
C VAL A 28 -3.71 -0.77 -37.80
N SER A 29 -3.68 0.45 -38.35
CA SER A 29 -4.87 1.29 -38.54
C SER A 29 -4.87 2.00 -39.89
N SER A 30 -6.05 2.15 -40.48
CA SER A 30 -6.26 2.96 -41.68
C SER A 30 -6.82 4.35 -41.39
N ASP A 31 -7.09 4.66 -40.13
CA ASP A 31 -7.57 5.99 -39.73
C ASP A 31 -6.46 7.03 -39.98
N PRO A 32 -6.81 8.25 -40.41
CA PRO A 32 -5.82 9.30 -40.62
C PRO A 32 -5.09 9.65 -39.31
N ASP A 33 -5.82 9.73 -38.20
CA ASP A 33 -5.34 10.12 -36.88
C ASP A 33 -5.81 9.11 -35.80
N PRO A 34 -5.22 7.90 -35.73
CA PRO A 34 -5.69 6.85 -34.84
C PRO A 34 -5.37 7.15 -33.37
N GLN A 35 -6.23 6.63 -32.48
CA GLN A 35 -5.93 6.47 -31.06
C GLN A 35 -5.57 5.03 -30.77
N HIS A 36 -4.62 4.81 -29.87
CA HIS A 36 -4.18 3.47 -29.51
C HIS A 36 -3.79 3.35 -28.04
N VAL A 37 -3.89 2.13 -27.52
CA VAL A 37 -3.54 1.80 -26.13
C VAL A 37 -2.54 0.65 -26.12
N TYR A 38 -1.33 0.93 -25.64
CA TYR A 38 -0.28 -0.06 -25.46
C TYR A 38 -0.44 -0.75 -24.10
N LEU A 39 -0.58 -2.08 -24.11
CA LEU A 39 -0.84 -2.87 -22.89
C LEU A 39 0.43 -3.34 -22.18
N GLN A 40 1.53 -3.51 -22.92
CA GLN A 40 2.78 -4.06 -22.40
C GLN A 40 3.85 -2.98 -22.34
N PRO A 41 4.77 -3.04 -21.35
CA PRO A 41 5.98 -2.23 -21.38
C PRO A 41 6.84 -2.58 -22.59
N GLY A 42 7.43 -1.58 -23.21
CA GLY A 42 8.21 -1.75 -24.42
C GLY A 42 8.51 -0.44 -25.13
N SER A 43 9.36 -0.55 -26.15
CA SER A 43 9.61 0.52 -27.10
C SER A 43 8.99 0.12 -28.42
N TYR A 44 8.15 1.01 -28.97
CA TYR A 44 7.38 0.76 -30.18
C TYR A 44 7.81 1.71 -31.29
N ASP A 45 8.26 1.13 -32.39
CA ASP A 45 8.56 1.86 -33.63
C ASP A 45 7.24 2.09 -34.37
N VAL A 46 6.91 3.35 -34.63
CA VAL A 46 5.65 3.69 -35.30
C VAL A 46 5.95 4.06 -36.74
N ARG A 47 5.20 3.46 -37.66
CA ARG A 47 5.36 3.67 -39.08
C ARG A 47 4.06 4.14 -39.71
N LEU A 48 4.12 5.26 -40.41
CA LEU A 48 3.04 5.75 -41.27
C LEU A 48 3.41 5.49 -42.73
N THR A 49 2.52 4.83 -43.45
CA THR A 49 2.56 4.72 -44.92
C THR A 49 1.40 5.50 -45.50
N VAL A 50 1.70 6.45 -46.39
CA VAL A 50 0.72 7.27 -47.10
C VAL A 50 0.78 6.95 -48.58
N ARG A 51 -0.38 6.76 -49.21
CA ARG A 51 -0.51 6.49 -50.65
C ARG A 51 -1.53 7.44 -51.28
N THR A 52 -1.20 8.00 -52.45
CA THR A 52 -2.17 8.74 -53.27
C THR A 52 -3.05 7.80 -54.08
N ASP A 53 -4.26 8.23 -54.41
CA ASP A 53 -5.13 7.51 -55.35
C ASP A 53 -5.41 8.34 -56.60
N SER A 54 -5.32 7.65 -57.75
CA SER A 54 -5.47 8.12 -59.14
C SER A 54 -4.38 9.05 -59.71
N GLY A 55 -4.08 8.89 -61.00
CA GLY A 55 -3.11 9.70 -61.76
C GLY A 55 -1.67 9.15 -61.69
N CYS A 56 -0.91 9.60 -60.70
CA CYS A 56 0.41 9.06 -60.35
C CYS A 56 0.35 8.53 -58.92
N VAL A 57 0.36 7.21 -58.77
CA VAL A 57 0.41 6.58 -57.45
C VAL A 57 1.81 6.77 -56.90
N ASP A 58 1.92 7.51 -55.80
CA ASP A 58 3.14 7.60 -55.01
C ASP A 58 2.88 7.00 -53.63
N THR A 59 3.91 6.44 -53.04
CA THR A 59 3.86 5.84 -51.70
C THR A 59 5.05 6.33 -50.92
N VAL A 60 4.78 7.00 -49.80
CA VAL A 60 5.83 7.42 -48.89
C VAL A 60 5.61 6.78 -47.53
N SER A 61 6.70 6.35 -46.93
CA SER A 61 6.71 5.66 -45.65
C SER A 61 7.70 6.32 -44.72
N TRP A 62 7.23 6.66 -43.53
CA TRP A 62 8.04 7.21 -42.45
C TRP A 62 7.97 6.30 -41.23
N THR A 63 9.13 5.92 -40.71
CA THR A 63 9.24 5.17 -39.45
C THR A 63 9.95 6.05 -38.43
N VAL A 64 9.34 6.20 -37.27
CA VAL A 64 9.95 6.86 -36.10
C VAL A 64 10.34 5.77 -35.11
N PRO A 65 11.65 5.49 -34.94
CA PRO A 65 12.10 4.49 -33.98
C PRO A 65 11.82 4.96 -32.55
N ALA A 66 11.40 4.05 -31.68
CA ALA A 66 11.04 4.32 -30.29
C ALA A 66 10.07 5.51 -30.12
N ALA A 67 9.14 5.69 -31.08
CA ALA A 67 8.16 6.78 -31.05
C ALA A 67 7.31 6.76 -29.78
N VAL A 68 7.02 5.56 -29.26
CA VAL A 68 6.33 5.36 -27.99
C VAL A 68 7.19 4.47 -27.11
N THR A 69 7.45 4.92 -25.87
CA THR A 69 8.11 4.12 -24.83
C THR A 69 7.17 3.97 -23.66
N VAL A 70 6.82 2.74 -23.32
CA VAL A 70 5.97 2.38 -22.19
C VAL A 70 6.83 1.74 -21.11
N HIS A 71 6.87 2.35 -19.93
CA HIS A 71 7.64 1.86 -18.80
C HIS A 71 6.83 0.91 -17.92
N PRO A 72 7.47 -0.08 -17.27
CA PRO A 72 6.80 -0.93 -16.30
C PRO A 72 6.34 -0.12 -15.07
N VAL A 73 5.13 -0.42 -14.62
CA VAL A 73 4.63 0.02 -13.32
C VAL A 73 5.16 -0.93 -12.23
N PRO A 74 5.51 -0.42 -11.03
CA PRO A 74 5.80 -1.29 -9.91
C PRO A 74 4.52 -2.03 -9.46
N GLU A 75 4.68 -3.08 -8.68
CA GLU A 75 3.60 -3.77 -7.96
C GLU A 75 3.79 -3.50 -6.47
N ALA A 76 2.93 -2.67 -5.89
CA ALA A 76 3.02 -2.27 -4.49
C ALA A 76 2.57 -3.42 -3.57
N ALA A 77 3.43 -3.78 -2.62
CA ALA A 77 3.17 -4.79 -1.62
C ALA A 77 4.05 -4.52 -0.39
N PHE A 78 3.50 -4.77 0.79
CA PHE A 78 4.26 -4.75 2.04
C PHE A 78 3.66 -5.73 3.05
N GLU A 79 4.45 -6.06 4.06
CA GLU A 79 4.06 -6.85 5.21
C GLU A 79 4.12 -6.03 6.49
N VAL A 80 3.30 -6.42 7.46
CA VAL A 80 3.27 -5.83 8.80
C VAL A 80 3.72 -6.91 9.78
N PHE A 81 4.71 -6.59 10.61
CA PHE A 81 5.25 -7.53 11.59
C PHE A 81 5.35 -6.91 13.00
N PRO A 82 4.70 -7.48 14.02
CA PRO A 82 3.76 -8.61 13.94
C PRO A 82 2.48 -8.23 13.17
N PRO A 83 1.73 -9.20 12.60
CA PRO A 83 0.50 -8.92 11.85
C PRO A 83 -0.66 -8.43 12.73
N THR A 84 -0.58 -8.67 14.04
CA THR A 84 -1.48 -8.16 15.07
C THR A 84 -0.65 -7.72 16.26
N THR A 85 -1.02 -6.61 16.89
CA THR A 85 -0.38 -6.10 18.10
C THR A 85 -1.42 -5.69 19.15
N ASN A 86 -1.01 -5.24 20.33
CA ASN A 86 -1.87 -4.69 21.38
C ASN A 86 -1.24 -3.42 21.98
N VAL A 87 -1.99 -2.73 22.82
CA VAL A 87 -1.55 -1.49 23.49
C VAL A 87 -0.35 -1.64 24.44
N PHE A 88 0.03 -2.86 24.84
CA PHE A 88 1.21 -3.11 25.67
C PHE A 88 2.51 -3.26 24.87
N ASP A 89 2.41 -3.70 23.60
CA ASP A 89 3.54 -3.76 22.66
C ASP A 89 3.18 -3.17 21.29
N PRO A 90 2.75 -1.89 21.20
CA PRO A 90 2.08 -1.34 20.03
C PRO A 90 3.02 -1.00 18.86
N THR A 91 4.21 -1.62 18.82
CA THR A 91 5.20 -1.36 17.79
C THR A 91 5.11 -2.40 16.67
N VAL A 92 5.05 -1.93 15.43
CA VAL A 92 5.09 -2.77 14.22
C VAL A 92 6.20 -2.33 13.28
N ALA A 93 6.73 -3.29 12.54
CA ALA A 93 7.56 -3.08 11.36
C ALA A 93 6.68 -3.11 10.11
N LEU A 94 6.86 -2.13 9.22
CA LEU A 94 6.36 -2.14 7.85
C LEU A 94 7.53 -2.55 6.95
N LEU A 95 7.39 -3.69 6.28
CA LEU A 95 8.45 -4.31 5.48
C LEU A 95 8.02 -4.33 4.02
N ASP A 96 8.83 -3.73 3.15
CA ASP A 96 8.55 -3.73 1.72
C ASP A 96 8.56 -5.16 1.15
N GLY A 97 7.55 -5.45 0.34
CA GLY A 97 7.42 -6.66 -0.46
C GLY A 97 7.14 -6.36 -1.94
N SER A 98 7.32 -5.10 -2.37
CA SER A 98 6.98 -4.64 -3.70
C SER A 98 7.90 -5.21 -4.80
N LEU A 99 7.40 -5.23 -6.02
CA LEU A 99 8.18 -5.58 -7.21
C LEU A 99 8.40 -4.35 -8.10
N GLY A 100 9.63 -4.15 -8.57
CA GLY A 100 9.97 -3.05 -9.49
C GLY A 100 10.01 -1.65 -8.88
N GLY A 101 9.91 -1.54 -7.55
CA GLY A 101 10.08 -0.29 -6.79
C GLY A 101 11.54 0.07 -6.53
N VAL A 102 11.84 1.37 -6.49
CA VAL A 102 13.14 1.93 -6.05
C VAL A 102 13.01 2.99 -4.96
N ALA A 103 11.79 3.44 -4.67
CA ALA A 103 11.49 4.36 -3.57
C ALA A 103 10.13 4.00 -2.97
N TRP A 104 10.02 4.11 -1.64
CA TRP A 104 8.88 3.67 -0.85
C TRP A 104 8.50 4.76 0.14
N THR A 105 7.20 5.03 0.21
CA THR A 105 6.61 5.96 1.16
C THR A 105 5.45 5.28 1.86
N TYR A 106 5.43 5.30 3.18
CA TYR A 106 4.30 4.84 3.99
C TYR A 106 3.58 6.04 4.60
N LEU A 107 2.25 6.07 4.48
CA LEU A 107 1.39 7.06 5.13
C LEU A 107 0.55 6.34 6.18
N LEU A 108 0.70 6.77 7.43
CA LEU A 108 0.03 6.23 8.61
C LEU A 108 -0.16 7.35 9.62
N ASP A 109 -1.39 7.53 10.11
CA ASP A 109 -1.74 8.53 11.15
C ASP A 109 -1.30 9.97 10.84
N GLY A 110 -1.43 10.35 9.57
CA GLY A 110 -1.00 11.67 9.09
C GLY A 110 0.52 11.86 9.08
N THR A 111 1.28 10.81 9.39
CA THR A 111 2.74 10.78 9.34
C THR A 111 3.21 10.08 8.07
N THR A 112 4.32 10.57 7.52
CA THR A 112 4.97 10.00 6.34
C THR A 112 6.29 9.37 6.74
N TYR A 113 6.52 8.14 6.30
CA TYR A 113 7.78 7.42 6.46
C TYR A 113 8.37 7.09 5.10
N GLU A 114 9.69 7.07 4.99
CA GLU A 114 10.40 6.72 3.77
C GLU A 114 11.39 5.58 4.01
N GLY A 115 11.56 4.76 2.98
CA GLY A 115 12.50 3.63 2.98
C GLY A 115 11.79 2.28 2.91
N PRO A 116 12.52 1.20 2.58
CA PRO A 116 11.93 -0.12 2.37
C PRO A 116 11.50 -0.80 3.67
N GLN A 117 11.99 -0.35 4.82
CA GLN A 117 11.58 -0.84 6.13
C GLN A 117 11.47 0.32 7.11
N VAL A 118 10.36 0.41 7.82
CA VAL A 118 10.11 1.46 8.82
C VAL A 118 9.45 0.85 10.06
N MET A 119 9.68 1.46 11.22
CA MET A 119 9.03 1.09 12.48
C MET A 119 8.01 2.16 12.85
N HIS A 120 6.86 1.75 13.35
CA HIS A 120 5.84 2.65 13.89
C HIS A 120 5.33 2.12 15.22
N THR A 121 5.05 3.02 16.17
CA THR A 121 4.49 2.71 17.48
C THR A 121 3.17 3.45 17.63
N PHE A 122 2.07 2.71 17.75
CA PHE A 122 0.73 3.28 17.89
C PHE A 122 0.52 3.85 19.30
N SER A 123 -0.20 4.96 19.38
CA SER A 123 -0.53 5.61 20.66
C SER A 123 -1.83 5.11 21.29
N ASP A 124 -2.68 4.44 20.50
CA ASP A 124 -3.99 3.96 20.92
C ASP A 124 -4.30 2.61 20.27
N GLY A 125 -5.30 1.92 20.78
CA GLY A 125 -5.85 0.75 20.12
C GLY A 125 -6.80 1.13 18.98
N GLY A 126 -7.15 0.13 18.17
CA GLY A 126 -8.07 0.26 17.04
C GLY A 126 -7.51 -0.23 15.72
N GLU A 127 -8.19 0.18 14.65
CA GLU A 127 -7.83 -0.16 13.27
C GLU A 127 -7.12 1.01 12.59
N PHE A 128 -5.90 0.79 12.13
CA PHE A 128 -5.08 1.82 11.47
C PHE A 128 -4.82 1.43 10.03
N THR A 129 -5.18 2.31 9.09
CA THR A 129 -4.91 2.07 7.66
C THR A 129 -3.54 2.59 7.29
N VAL A 130 -2.67 1.68 6.84
CA VAL A 130 -1.34 2.00 6.28
C VAL A 130 -1.45 2.02 4.76
N LEU A 131 -1.10 3.15 4.15
CA LEU A 131 -0.97 3.28 2.70
C LEU A 131 0.51 3.24 2.32
N GLN A 132 0.91 2.32 1.45
CA GLN A 132 2.23 2.31 0.82
C GLN A 132 2.12 2.87 -0.60
N VAL A 133 3.03 3.77 -0.95
CA VAL A 133 3.28 4.27 -2.31
C VAL A 133 4.66 3.81 -2.74
N VAL A 134 4.74 3.13 -3.87
CA VAL A 134 5.98 2.60 -4.44
C VAL A 134 6.24 3.27 -5.78
N THR A 135 7.44 3.79 -5.98
CA THR A 135 7.85 4.46 -7.22
C THR A 135 8.93 3.65 -7.93
N SER A 136 8.77 3.40 -9.23
CA SER A 136 9.77 2.74 -10.06
C SER A 136 10.88 3.69 -10.50
N ALA A 137 11.97 3.15 -11.06
CA ALA A 137 13.08 3.94 -11.60
C ALA A 137 12.68 4.92 -12.71
N PHE A 138 11.50 4.72 -13.31
CA PHE A 138 10.96 5.56 -14.38
C PHE A 138 9.91 6.57 -13.87
N GLY A 139 9.72 6.67 -12.56
CA GLY A 139 8.77 7.58 -11.93
C GLY A 139 7.31 7.10 -11.95
N CYS A 140 7.04 5.88 -12.42
CA CYS A 140 5.70 5.29 -12.32
C CYS A 140 5.42 4.89 -10.88
N MET A 141 4.18 5.09 -10.43
CA MET A 141 3.76 4.80 -9.06
C MET A 141 2.70 3.71 -9.03
N ASP A 142 2.74 2.91 -7.97
CA ASP A 142 1.66 2.01 -7.57
C ASP A 142 1.44 2.13 -6.05
N THR A 143 0.24 1.77 -5.61
CA THR A 143 -0.17 1.94 -4.21
C THR A 143 -0.90 0.72 -3.68
N THR A 144 -0.67 0.40 -2.42
CA THR A 144 -1.43 -0.64 -1.72
C THR A 144 -1.73 -0.20 -0.31
N ALA A 145 -2.81 -0.72 0.28
CA ALA A 145 -3.21 -0.40 1.63
C ALA A 145 -3.42 -1.68 2.46
N ARG A 146 -3.05 -1.64 3.73
CA ARG A 146 -3.36 -2.69 4.70
C ARG A 146 -3.86 -2.08 6.00
N ILE A 147 -4.74 -2.81 6.69
CA ILE A 147 -5.21 -2.45 8.02
C ILE A 147 -4.32 -3.15 9.05
N VAL A 148 -3.83 -2.39 10.01
CA VAL A 148 -3.15 -2.88 11.21
C VAL A 148 -4.14 -2.82 12.36
N GLN A 149 -4.30 -3.95 13.05
CA GLN A 149 -5.14 -4.06 14.24
C GLN A 149 -4.27 -3.96 15.48
N VAL A 150 -4.51 -2.94 16.29
CA VAL A 150 -3.95 -2.80 17.63
C VAL A 150 -5.06 -3.13 18.62
N LEU A 151 -4.96 -4.30 19.25
CA LEU A 151 -5.95 -4.75 20.22
C LEU A 151 -5.96 -3.83 21.44
N GLU A 152 -7.12 -3.27 21.73
CA GLU A 152 -7.41 -2.72 23.05
C GLU A 152 -7.61 -3.88 24.01
N GLU A 153 -6.66 -4.09 24.93
CA GLU A 153 -6.92 -4.90 26.10
C GLU A 153 -7.64 -4.04 27.14
N LEU A 154 -8.97 -4.06 27.06
CA LEU A 154 -9.83 -3.36 28.01
C LEU A 154 -9.65 -3.89 29.43
N LEU A 155 -9.28 -5.16 29.60
CA LEU A 155 -9.10 -5.80 30.90
C LEU A 155 -8.04 -6.90 30.81
N TYR A 156 -6.92 -6.71 31.50
CA TYR A 156 -5.96 -7.75 31.83
C TYR A 156 -6.24 -8.26 33.24
N VAL A 157 -6.43 -9.56 33.40
CA VAL A 157 -6.55 -10.22 34.72
C VAL A 157 -5.44 -11.26 34.84
N PRO A 158 -4.49 -11.10 35.78
CA PRO A 158 -3.47 -12.12 36.02
C PRO A 158 -4.09 -13.48 36.31
N ASN A 159 -3.52 -14.56 35.78
CA ASN A 159 -3.95 -15.92 36.11
C ASN A 159 -3.11 -16.57 37.23
N ALA A 160 -2.02 -15.91 37.63
CA ALA A 160 -1.13 -16.31 38.70
C ALA A 160 -0.39 -15.10 39.27
N PHE A 161 -0.01 -15.19 40.54
CA PHE A 161 0.86 -14.24 41.24
C PHE A 161 1.68 -15.03 42.28
N THR A 162 2.86 -14.53 42.63
CA THR A 162 3.78 -15.15 43.60
C THR A 162 4.14 -14.12 44.65
N PRO A 163 3.43 -14.06 45.79
CA PRO A 163 3.70 -13.09 46.84
C PRO A 163 4.94 -13.49 47.67
N ASP A 164 6.14 -13.34 47.08
CA ASP A 164 7.42 -13.69 47.72
C ASP A 164 8.33 -12.49 48.00
N GLY A 165 7.92 -11.29 47.57
CA GLY A 165 8.57 -10.01 47.84
C GLY A 165 9.76 -9.71 46.92
N ASP A 166 9.87 -10.40 45.78
CA ASP A 166 10.95 -10.18 44.81
C ASP A 166 10.70 -8.99 43.85
N GLY A 167 9.51 -8.39 43.92
CA GLY A 167 9.06 -7.28 43.09
C GLY A 167 8.44 -7.69 41.76
N ILE A 168 8.29 -8.99 41.48
CA ILE A 168 7.82 -9.55 40.22
C ILE A 168 6.55 -10.38 40.49
N ASN A 169 5.40 -9.91 39.99
CA ASN A 169 4.12 -10.59 40.16
C ASN A 169 3.75 -10.88 41.62
N ASP A 170 4.18 -10.05 42.58
CA ASP A 170 3.89 -10.20 44.01
C ASP A 170 2.40 -10.08 44.37
N VAL A 171 1.62 -9.43 43.51
CA VAL A 171 0.22 -9.13 43.79
C VAL A 171 -0.67 -9.53 42.62
N PHE A 172 -1.86 -10.04 42.94
CA PHE A 172 -2.98 -10.11 42.03
C PHE A 172 -3.52 -8.69 41.79
N LEU A 173 -3.17 -8.12 40.65
CA LEU A 173 -3.60 -6.80 40.23
C LEU A 173 -4.07 -6.84 38.77
N PRO A 174 -5.40 -6.86 38.52
CA PRO A 174 -5.92 -6.63 37.19
C PRO A 174 -5.53 -5.24 36.69
N SER A 175 -5.53 -5.04 35.38
CA SER A 175 -5.33 -3.74 34.75
C SER A 175 -6.45 -3.50 33.76
N VAL A 176 -7.00 -2.29 33.76
CA VAL A 176 -8.11 -1.90 32.90
C VAL A 176 -7.76 -0.58 32.24
N LEU A 177 -7.93 -0.48 30.92
CA LEU A 177 -7.66 0.76 30.19
C LEU A 177 -9.00 1.44 29.87
N GLY A 178 -9.11 2.75 30.16
CA GLY A 178 -10.31 3.53 29.88
C GLY A 178 -11.47 3.39 30.88
N ALA A 179 -11.27 2.71 32.02
CA ALA A 179 -12.33 2.58 33.03
C ALA A 179 -12.68 3.92 33.69
N GLN A 180 -13.98 4.19 33.82
CA GLN A 180 -14.51 5.37 34.53
C GLN A 180 -14.57 5.16 36.06
N GLY A 181 -14.29 3.94 36.53
CA GLY A 181 -14.29 3.58 37.95
C GLY A 181 -13.56 2.25 38.18
N TRP A 182 -13.13 2.03 39.42
CA TRP A 182 -12.33 0.87 39.84
C TRP A 182 -12.85 0.33 41.18
N ASP A 183 -13.07 -0.99 41.24
CA ASP A 183 -13.38 -1.73 42.47
C ASP A 183 -12.88 -3.17 42.29
N LEU A 184 -11.78 -3.50 42.96
CA LEU A 184 -11.23 -4.85 43.02
C LEU A 184 -11.72 -5.53 44.30
N GLU A 185 -12.41 -6.65 44.17
CA GLU A 185 -12.87 -7.47 45.31
C GLU A 185 -12.39 -8.91 45.13
N VAL A 186 -11.72 -9.46 46.15
CA VAL A 186 -11.34 -10.87 46.21
C VAL A 186 -12.18 -11.53 47.28
N ILE A 187 -12.93 -12.55 46.89
CA ILE A 187 -13.86 -13.27 47.77
C ILE A 187 -13.49 -14.75 47.85
N ASP A 188 -13.74 -15.35 49.02
CA ASP A 188 -13.63 -16.79 49.18
C ASP A 188 -14.87 -17.53 48.63
N ARG A 189 -14.86 -18.87 48.70
CA ARG A 189 -15.98 -19.71 48.23
C ARG A 189 -17.30 -19.50 48.98
N TRP A 190 -17.26 -18.84 50.14
CA TRP A 190 -18.41 -18.56 51.00
C TRP A 190 -18.92 -17.13 50.84
N GLY A 191 -18.29 -16.33 49.97
CA GLY A 191 -18.63 -14.93 49.75
C GLY A 191 -18.04 -13.97 50.80
N GLN A 192 -17.08 -14.43 51.60
CA GLN A 192 -16.34 -13.55 52.50
C GLN A 192 -15.33 -12.74 51.68
N VAL A 193 -15.36 -11.41 51.85
CA VAL A 193 -14.37 -10.49 51.28
C VAL A 193 -13.04 -10.70 51.99
N LEU A 194 -12.02 -11.13 51.24
CA LEU A 194 -10.64 -11.31 51.68
C LEU A 194 -9.83 -10.03 51.44
N PHE A 195 -10.08 -9.37 50.31
CA PHE A 195 -9.43 -8.11 49.94
C PHE A 195 -10.39 -7.23 49.16
N ARG A 196 -10.30 -5.92 49.35
CA ARG A 196 -11.00 -4.94 48.53
C ARG A 196 -10.18 -3.67 48.35
N SER A 197 -10.17 -3.11 47.14
CA SER A 197 -9.56 -1.81 46.88
C SER A 197 -10.25 -1.06 45.74
N ASP A 198 -10.43 0.24 45.95
CA ASP A 198 -10.81 1.24 44.95
C ASP A 198 -9.58 1.97 44.35
N ASP A 199 -8.38 1.60 44.77
CA ASP A 199 -7.11 2.13 44.28
C ASP A 199 -6.53 1.18 43.19
N PRO A 200 -6.42 1.61 41.93
CA PRO A 200 -5.93 0.77 40.83
C PRO A 200 -4.44 0.43 40.94
N SER A 201 -3.72 1.00 41.90
CA SER A 201 -2.32 0.65 42.18
C SER A 201 -2.14 -0.42 43.27
N LYS A 202 -3.23 -0.83 43.94
CA LYS A 202 -3.18 -1.78 45.06
C LYS A 202 -3.75 -3.14 44.67
N GLY A 203 -2.87 -4.14 44.60
CA GLY A 203 -3.24 -5.54 44.38
C GLY A 203 -3.31 -6.35 45.67
N TRP A 204 -3.83 -7.58 45.57
CA TRP A 204 -3.91 -8.54 46.67
C TRP A 204 -2.69 -9.47 46.69
N ASP A 205 -2.09 -9.67 47.86
CA ASP A 205 -0.86 -10.46 48.08
C ASP A 205 -1.10 -11.84 48.75
N GLY A 206 -2.35 -12.28 48.91
CA GLY A 206 -2.69 -13.61 49.43
C GLY A 206 -3.39 -13.64 50.78
#